data_AF-A0A0N4YD77-F1
#
_entry.id   AF-A0A0N4YD77-F1
#
_cell.length_a   1.000
_cell.length_b   1.000
_cell.length_c   1.000
_cell.angle_alpha   90.00
_cell.angle_beta   90.00
_cell.angle_gamma   90.00
#
_symmetry.space_group_name_H-M   'P 1'
#
loop_
_entity.id
_entity.type
_entity.pdbx_description
1 polymer ?
#
loop_
_entity_poly.entity_id
_entity_poly.type
_entity_poly.pdbx_seq_one_letter_code
_entity_poly.pdbx_strand_id
1 'polypeptide(L)'
;MAKAESSSSKSPAYTFLIVCPDLTTFPWEVVPVFRDSPYVARVASVHALFRTLNKNDQIPFEVNVNNAFYVLDPDNNLGDTRKRITDFVSKFGWKGVVGKVPSTEEMAEALKERDVFL
;
A
#
# COMPACT_ATOMS: atom_id res chain seq x y z
N MET A 1 -25.42 41.31 -1.06
CA MET A 1 -24.15 40.72 -0.62
C MET A 1 -24.40 39.24 -0.38
N ALA A 2 -23.98 38.39 -1.31
CA ALA A 2 -24.11 36.94 -1.18
C ALA A 2 -23.04 36.43 -0.21
N LYS A 3 -23.46 35.63 0.78
CA LYS A 3 -22.61 35.03 1.80
C LYS A 3 -21.81 33.92 1.12
N ALA A 4 -20.50 34.07 1.03
CA ALA A 4 -19.60 33.03 0.53
C ALA A 4 -19.76 31.78 1.41
N GLU A 5 -20.20 30.68 0.82
CA GLU A 5 -20.19 29.37 1.45
C GLU A 5 -18.72 28.99 1.70
N SER A 6 -18.33 28.90 2.97
CA SER A 6 -17.04 28.32 3.33
C SER A 6 -17.05 26.86 2.89
N SER A 7 -16.23 26.50 1.91
CA SER A 7 -16.03 25.12 1.47
C SER A 7 -15.44 24.32 2.64
N SER A 8 -16.31 23.69 3.44
CA SER A 8 -15.93 22.71 4.43
C SER A 8 -15.33 21.51 3.68
N SER A 9 -14.01 21.35 3.72
CA SER A 9 -13.33 20.19 3.17
C SER A 9 -13.76 18.96 3.98
N LYS A 10 -14.66 18.15 3.42
CA LYS A 10 -15.06 16.88 4.05
C LYS A 10 -13.84 15.98 4.17
N SER A 11 -13.59 15.45 5.36
CA SER A 11 -12.60 14.40 5.57
C SER A 11 -12.92 13.19 4.68
N PRO A 12 -11.90 12.48 4.15
CA PRO A 12 -12.12 11.31 3.32
C PRO A 12 -12.87 10.22 4.12
N ALA A 13 -13.91 9.66 3.51
CA ALA A 13 -14.64 8.51 4.05
C ALA A 13 -14.06 7.21 3.48
N TYR A 14 -13.75 6.25 4.34
CA TYR A 14 -13.17 4.96 3.96
C TYR A 14 -14.20 3.84 4.11
N THR A 15 -14.19 2.89 3.18
CA THR A 15 -14.98 1.65 3.26
C THR A 15 -14.04 0.46 3.41
N PHE A 16 -14.18 -0.28 4.52
CA PHE A 16 -13.42 -1.50 4.77
C PHE A 16 -14.28 -2.73 4.51
N LEU A 17 -13.84 -3.57 3.58
CA LEU A 17 -14.50 -4.82 3.22
C LEU A 17 -13.88 -5.98 4.00
N ILE A 18 -14.73 -6.75 4.69
CA ILE A 18 -14.36 -8.04 5.30
C ILE A 18 -15.06 -9.11 4.48
N VAL A 19 -14.32 -9.68 3.53
CA VAL A 19 -14.85 -10.64 2.55
C VAL A 19 -14.48 -12.04 3.01
N CYS A 20 -15.41 -12.99 2.93
CA CYS A 20 -15.10 -14.38 3.23
C CYS A 20 -14.10 -14.96 2.21
N PRO A 21 -13.29 -15.97 2.57
CA PRO A 21 -12.29 -16.53 1.68
C PRO A 21 -12.87 -16.97 0.32
N ASP A 22 -14.07 -17.53 0.31
CA ASP A 22 -14.73 -18.04 -0.91
C ASP A 22 -15.09 -16.94 -1.91
N LEU A 23 -15.22 -15.68 -1.46
CA LEU A 23 -15.59 -14.53 -2.29
C LEU A 23 -14.43 -13.56 -2.51
N THR A 24 -13.23 -13.87 -2.02
CA THR A 24 -12.09 -12.95 -2.07
C THR A 24 -11.55 -12.73 -3.48
N THR A 25 -11.82 -13.64 -4.42
CA THR A 25 -11.31 -13.51 -5.80
C THR A 25 -12.04 -12.43 -6.61
N PHE A 26 -13.26 -12.07 -6.22
CA PHE A 26 -14.03 -11.03 -6.91
C PHE A 26 -13.50 -9.62 -6.55
N PRO A 27 -13.33 -8.70 -7.52
CA PRO A 27 -12.80 -7.35 -7.29
C PRO A 27 -13.88 -6.40 -6.73
N TRP A 28 -14.30 -6.64 -5.48
CA TRP A 28 -15.36 -5.88 -4.81
C TRP A 28 -15.11 -4.38 -4.75
N GLU A 29 -13.87 -3.93 -4.82
CA GLU A 29 -13.47 -2.52 -4.80
C GLU A 29 -13.84 -1.78 -6.10
N VAL A 30 -14.09 -2.50 -7.20
CA VAL A 30 -14.25 -1.94 -8.55
C VAL A 30 -15.72 -1.94 -9.00
N VAL A 31 -16.66 -2.22 -8.11
CA VAL A 31 -18.09 -2.21 -8.46
C VAL A 31 -18.63 -0.78 -8.65
N PRO A 32 -19.69 -0.56 -9.46
CA PRO A 32 -20.16 0.78 -9.79
C PRO A 32 -20.54 1.67 -8.61
N VAL A 33 -20.95 1.09 -7.48
CA VAL A 33 -21.32 1.86 -6.27
C VAL A 33 -20.13 2.62 -5.67
N PHE A 34 -18.88 2.20 -5.95
CA PHE A 34 -17.68 2.87 -5.45
C PHE A 34 -17.08 3.90 -6.42
N ARG A 35 -17.75 4.17 -7.55
CA ARG A 35 -17.25 5.12 -8.58
C ARG A 35 -16.91 6.50 -8.00
N ASP A 36 -17.77 7.01 -7.11
CA ASP A 36 -17.60 8.32 -6.48
C ASP A 36 -17.04 8.23 -5.04
N SER A 37 -16.63 7.03 -4.61
CA SER A 37 -16.08 6.76 -3.29
C SER A 37 -14.86 5.83 -3.40
N PRO A 38 -13.70 6.35 -3.84
CA PRO A 38 -12.55 5.53 -4.24
C PRO A 38 -11.79 4.88 -3.08
N TYR A 39 -12.03 5.29 -1.83
CA TYR A 39 -11.29 4.82 -0.66
C TYR A 39 -11.87 3.51 -0.12
N VAL A 40 -11.69 2.43 -0.88
CA VAL A 40 -12.15 1.08 -0.53
C VAL A 40 -10.95 0.17 -0.31
N ALA A 41 -10.89 -0.50 0.83
CA ALA A 41 -9.81 -1.42 1.17
C ALA A 41 -10.34 -2.70 1.82
N ARG A 42 -9.57 -3.79 1.75
CA ARG A 42 -9.89 -5.03 2.48
C ARG A 42 -9.18 -5.08 3.81
N VAL A 43 -9.85 -5.69 4.77
CA VAL A 43 -9.26 -6.11 6.04
C VAL A 43 -9.65 -7.55 6.33
N ALA A 44 -8.72 -8.31 6.91
CA ALA A 44 -8.91 -9.76 7.12
C ALA A 44 -10.05 -10.07 8.11
N SER A 45 -10.28 -9.20 9.09
CA SER A 45 -11.35 -9.35 10.09
C SER A 45 -11.60 -8.04 10.83
N VAL A 46 -12.72 -7.98 11.55
CA VAL A 46 -13.04 -6.88 12.48
C VAL A 46 -11.96 -6.77 13.57
N HIS A 47 -11.48 -7.90 14.09
CA HIS A 47 -10.44 -7.93 15.11
C HIS A 47 -9.10 -7.35 14.60
N ALA A 48 -8.72 -7.69 13.36
CA ALA A 48 -7.50 -7.15 12.75
C ALA A 48 -7.61 -5.63 12.53
N LEU A 49 -8.79 -5.14 12.12
CA LEU A 49 -9.06 -3.71 12.00
C LEU A 49 -8.89 -3.00 13.35
N PHE A 50 -9.59 -3.43 14.40
CA PHE A 50 -9.48 -2.78 15.71
C PHE A 50 -8.06 -2.88 16.30
N ARG A 51 -7.38 -4.03 16.12
CA ARG A 51 -5.97 -4.15 16.55
C ARG A 51 -5.07 -3.15 15.83
N THR A 52 -5.33 -2.86 14.56
CA THR A 52 -4.55 -1.90 13.77
C THR A 52 -4.86 -0.47 14.19
N LEU A 53 -6.14 -0.14 14.39
CA LEU A 53 -6.57 1.18 14.88
C LEU A 53 -6.03 1.48 16.27
N ASN A 54 -6.01 0.51 17.18
CA ASN A 54 -5.51 0.69 18.54
C ASN A 54 -3.98 0.87 18.62
N LYS A 55 -3.24 0.51 17.55
CA LYS A 55 -1.78 0.65 17.50
C LYS A 55 -1.33 1.95 16.83
N ASN A 56 -2.21 2.61 16.11
CA ASN A 56 -1.87 3.75 15.27
C ASN A 56 -2.76 4.93 15.65
N ASP A 57 -2.14 5.97 16.21
CA ASP A 57 -2.84 7.19 16.61
C ASP A 57 -3.12 8.13 15.44
N GLN A 58 -2.59 7.83 14.25
CA GLN A 58 -2.72 8.63 13.03
C GLN A 58 -3.39 7.81 11.92
N ILE A 59 -4.43 8.39 11.32
CA ILE A 59 -5.19 7.82 10.20
C ILE A 59 -5.37 8.92 9.14
N PRO A 60 -4.88 8.76 7.90
CA PRO A 60 -4.13 7.61 7.39
C PRO A 60 -2.74 7.48 8.04
N PHE A 61 -2.19 6.27 8.02
CA PHE A 61 -0.83 6.01 8.52
C PHE A 61 0.21 6.70 7.61
N GLU A 62 1.09 7.48 8.21
CA GLU A 62 2.17 8.17 7.50
C GLU A 62 3.41 7.28 7.36
N VAL A 63 4.06 7.31 6.19
CA VAL A 63 5.28 6.55 5.90
C VAL A 63 6.34 7.44 5.28
N ASN A 64 7.61 7.22 5.61
CA ASN A 64 8.73 7.83 4.90
C ASN A 64 9.07 7.01 3.66
N VAL A 65 8.59 7.45 2.50
CA VAL A 65 8.87 6.81 1.21
C VAL A 65 10.35 6.78 0.83
N ASN A 66 11.22 7.58 1.44
CA ASN A 66 12.67 7.47 1.22
C ASN A 66 13.30 6.35 2.06
N ASN A 67 12.63 5.89 3.12
CA ASN A 67 13.03 4.71 3.90
C ASN A 67 12.36 3.44 3.34
N ALA A 68 12.66 3.13 2.08
CA ALA A 68 12.08 1.99 1.38
C ALA A 68 13.14 0.93 1.02
N PHE A 69 12.68 -0.31 0.88
CA PHE A 69 13.45 -1.40 0.31
C PHE A 69 12.67 -2.09 -0.80
N TYR A 70 13.38 -2.60 -1.82
CA TYR A 70 12.73 -3.29 -2.93
C TYR A 70 13.39 -4.64 -3.27
N VAL A 71 12.60 -5.55 -3.83
CA VAL A 71 13.04 -6.80 -4.47
C VAL A 71 12.50 -6.85 -5.89
N LEU A 72 13.38 -6.81 -6.89
CA LEU A 72 13.00 -6.80 -8.30
C LEU A 72 13.50 -8.04 -9.03
N ASP A 73 12.56 -8.76 -9.65
CA ASP A 73 12.84 -9.87 -10.55
C ASP A 73 13.76 -10.94 -9.91
N PRO A 74 13.38 -11.54 -8.76
CA PRO A 74 14.25 -12.45 -8.02
C PRO A 74 14.60 -13.73 -8.81
N ASP A 75 13.72 -14.17 -9.71
CA ASP A 75 13.93 -15.31 -10.61
C ASP A 75 14.65 -14.93 -11.91
N ASN A 76 14.97 -13.65 -12.11
CA ASN A 76 15.66 -13.12 -13.28
C ASN A 76 14.98 -13.48 -14.62
N ASN A 77 13.65 -13.47 -14.66
CA ASN A 77 12.83 -13.86 -15.81
C ASN A 77 11.92 -12.74 -16.32
N LEU A 78 12.00 -11.52 -15.75
CA LEU A 78 11.20 -10.36 -16.11
C LEU A 78 12.05 -9.20 -16.66
N GLY A 79 12.90 -9.46 -17.66
CA GLY A 79 13.90 -8.50 -18.16
C GLY A 79 13.40 -7.08 -18.45
N ASP A 80 12.31 -6.93 -19.22
CA ASP A 80 11.74 -5.61 -19.56
C ASP A 80 11.14 -4.90 -18.34
N THR A 81 10.42 -5.65 -17.50
CA THR A 81 9.84 -5.13 -16.25
C THR A 81 10.93 -4.69 -15.29
N ARG A 82 11.99 -5.50 -15.14
CA ARG A 82 13.15 -5.18 -14.31
C ARG A 82 13.79 -3.87 -14.76
N LYS A 83 14.01 -3.69 -16.05
CA LYS A 83 14.59 -2.45 -16.59
C LYS A 83 13.69 -1.25 -16.24
N ARG A 84 12.40 -1.34 -16.59
CA ARG A 84 11.43 -0.27 -16.36
C ARG A 84 11.31 0.12 -14.89
N ILE A 85 11.26 -0.85 -13.97
CA ILE A 85 11.12 -0.57 -12.54
C ILE A 85 12.44 -0.08 -11.93
N THR A 86 13.58 -0.64 -12.33
CA THR A 86 14.91 -0.15 -11.91
C THR A 86 15.08 1.34 -12.24
N ASP A 87 14.71 1.74 -13.47
CA ASP A 87 14.75 3.14 -13.90
C ASP A 87 13.85 4.04 -13.04
N PHE A 88 12.73 3.51 -12.55
CA PHE A 88 11.83 4.24 -11.66
C PHE A 88 12.40 4.36 -10.24
N VAL A 89 12.80 3.25 -9.61
CA VAL A 89 13.28 3.24 -8.21
C VAL A 89 14.62 3.96 -8.04
N SER A 90 15.45 4.01 -9.09
CA SER A 90 16.73 4.74 -9.08
C SER A 90 16.59 6.23 -8.76
N LYS A 91 15.41 6.81 -9.00
CA LYS A 91 15.10 8.21 -8.71
C LYS A 91 14.94 8.52 -7.22
N PHE A 92 14.74 7.49 -6.39
CA PHE A 92 14.40 7.64 -4.98
C PHE A 92 15.53 7.22 -4.02
N GLY A 93 16.66 6.75 -4.56
CA GLY A 93 17.80 6.30 -3.73
C GLY A 93 17.50 5.08 -2.86
N TRP A 94 16.48 4.29 -3.22
CA TRP A 94 16.08 3.10 -2.46
C TRP A 94 17.15 2.02 -2.50
N LYS A 95 17.26 1.27 -1.40
CA LYS A 95 18.10 0.06 -1.34
C LYS A 95 17.29 -1.14 -1.80
N GLY A 96 17.92 -2.11 -2.46
CA GLY A 96 17.18 -3.30 -2.86
C GLY A 96 18.01 -4.34 -3.57
N VAL A 97 17.34 -5.45 -3.88
CA VAL A 97 17.92 -6.62 -4.56
C VAL A 97 17.30 -6.72 -5.95
N VAL A 98 18.15 -6.99 -6.96
CA VAL A 98 17.72 -7.10 -8.37
C VAL A 98 18.27 -8.39 -8.97
N GLY A 99 17.41 -9.16 -9.66
CA GLY A 99 17.85 -10.31 -10.47
C GLY A 99 18.28 -11.53 -9.65
N LYS A 100 17.98 -11.56 -8.35
CA LYS A 100 18.30 -12.67 -7.46
C LYS A 100 17.34 -12.72 -6.27
N VAL A 101 17.19 -13.91 -5.69
CA VAL A 101 16.46 -14.12 -4.44
C VAL A 101 17.22 -13.44 -3.28
N PRO A 102 16.59 -12.57 -2.47
CA PRO A 102 17.21 -11.97 -1.29
C PRO A 102 17.44 -13.03 -0.19
N SER A 103 18.44 -12.82 0.66
CA SER A 103 18.63 -13.69 1.82
C SER A 103 17.51 -13.51 2.86
N THR A 104 17.32 -14.51 3.72
CA THR A 104 16.36 -14.42 4.83
C THR A 104 16.68 -13.26 5.77
N GLU A 105 17.97 -12.99 5.98
CA GLU A 105 18.47 -11.90 6.81
C GLU A 105 18.17 -10.54 6.17
N GLU A 106 18.44 -10.38 4.87
CA GLU A 106 18.10 -9.17 4.11
C GLU A 106 16.59 -8.88 4.18
N MET A 107 15.76 -9.91 4.03
CA MET A 107 14.30 -9.80 4.13
C MET A 107 13.83 -9.41 5.53
N ALA A 108 14.38 -10.04 6.57
CA ALA A 108 14.00 -9.76 7.95
C ALA A 108 14.40 -8.34 8.37
N GLU A 109 15.60 -7.88 7.98
CA GLU A 109 16.05 -6.51 8.21
C GLU A 109 15.15 -5.52 7.45
N ALA A 110 14.87 -5.77 6.18
CA ALA A 110 14.02 -4.90 5.38
C ALA A 110 12.61 -4.73 5.97
N LEU A 111 11.95 -5.83 6.37
CA LEU A 111 10.60 -5.77 6.95
C LEU A 111 10.54 -5.11 8.34
N LYS A 112 11.68 -5.04 9.04
CA LYS A 112 11.77 -4.47 10.38
C LYS A 112 12.16 -2.99 10.39
N GLU A 113 13.07 -2.60 9.50
CA GLU A 113 13.73 -1.28 9.54
C GLU A 113 13.22 -0.31 8.45
N ARG A 114 12.37 -0.77 7.52
CA ARG A 114 11.87 0.02 6.39
C ARG A 114 10.40 0.34 6.57
N ASP A 115 10.03 1.56 6.17
CA ASP A 115 8.65 2.02 6.20
C ASP A 115 7.86 1.46 5.02
N VAL A 116 8.54 1.20 3.89
CA VAL A 116 7.96 0.71 2.64
C VAL A 116 8.77 -0.47 2.11
N PHE A 117 8.06 -1.50 1.67
CA PHE A 117 8.64 -2.68 1.02
C PHE A 117 7.96 -2.88 -0.34
N LEU A 118 8.75 -2.96 -1.41
CA LEU A 118 8.29 -3.18 -2.80
C LEU A 118 8.75 -4.53 -3.36
#